data_AF-A0A1F3SYV3-F1
#
_entry.id   AF-A0A1F3SYV3-F1
#
_cell.length_a   1.000
_cell.length_b   1.000
_cell.length_c   1.000
_cell.angle_alpha   90.00
_cell.angle_beta   90.00
_cell.angle_gamma   90.00
#
_symmetry.space_group_name_H-M   'P 1'
#
loop_
_entity.id
_entity.type
_entity.pdbx_description
1 polymer ?
#
loop_
_entity_poly.entity_id
_entity_poly.type
_entity_poly.pdbx_seq_one_letter_code
_entity_poly.pdbx_strand_id
1 'polypeptide(L)'
;MPLQVFSLIGMVVAAVSGGFFILLVVRRLWVGPEAEGIFTLFALLFFFTGICLFGLGILGEYVGRIFIEVRGRPRFLIREVWRKDEKSTHAHP
;
A
#
# COMPACT_ATOMS: atom_id res chain seq x y z
N MET A 1 -8.60 6.85 -5.55
CA MET A 1 -9.04 5.44 -5.62
C MET A 1 -8.12 4.46 -6.39
N PRO A 2 -6.97 4.82 -7.01
CA PRO A 2 -6.04 3.79 -7.53
C PRO A 2 -5.02 3.29 -6.50
N LEU A 3 -4.80 4.03 -5.40
CA LEU A 3 -3.74 3.74 -4.43
C LEU A 3 -4.06 2.58 -3.46
N GLN A 4 -5.34 2.36 -3.14
CA GLN A 4 -5.77 1.26 -2.26
C GLN A 4 -5.57 -0.13 -2.89
N VAL A 5 -5.54 -0.23 -4.21
CA VAL A 5 -5.35 -1.51 -4.93
C VAL A 5 -3.95 -2.08 -4.67
N PHE A 6 -2.93 -1.22 -4.62
CA PHE A 6 -1.56 -1.64 -4.31
C PHE A 6 -1.39 -2.09 -2.86
N SER A 7 -2.05 -1.41 -1.92
CA SER A 7 -2.08 -1.84 -0.51
C SER A 7 -2.78 -3.19 -0.34
N LEU A 8 -3.89 -3.40 -1.07
CA LEU A 8 -4.62 -4.68 -1.08
C LEU A 8 -3.76 -5.81 -1.65
N ILE A 9 -3.06 -5.58 -2.76
CA ILE A 9 -2.14 -6.55 -3.36
C ILE A 9 -1.00 -6.88 -2.40
N GLY A 10 -0.40 -5.87 -1.75
CA GLY A 10 0.64 -6.08 -0.74
C GLY A 10 0.17 -6.94 0.44
N MET A 11 -1.06 -6.70 0.92
CA MET A 11 -1.68 -7.49 1.98
C MET A 11 -1.94 -8.95 1.56
N VAL A 12 -2.42 -9.18 0.34
CA VAL A 12 -2.62 -10.54 -0.21
C VAL A 12 -1.30 -11.28 -0.31
N VAL A 13 -0.26 -10.62 -0.83
CA VAL A 13 1.09 -11.20 -0.97
C VAL A 13 1.70 -11.52 0.39
N ALA A 14 1.53 -10.64 1.39
CA ALA A 14 1.97 -10.90 2.77
C ALA A 14 1.23 -12.09 3.39
N ALA A 15 -0.09 -12.20 3.19
CA ALA A 15 -0.90 -13.32 3.68
C ALA A 15 -0.47 -14.65 3.06
N VAL A 16 -0.23 -14.68 1.74
CA VAL A 16 0.25 -15.88 1.03
C VAL A 16 1.65 -16.28 1.50
N SER A 17 2.56 -15.33 1.67
CA SER A 17 3.93 -15.58 2.14
C SER A 17 3.95 -16.09 3.60
N GLY A 18 3.13 -15.51 4.48
CA GLY A 18 2.93 -15.99 5.85
C GLY A 18 2.35 -17.39 5.92
N GLY A 19 1.36 -17.70 5.06
CA GLY A 19 0.80 -19.06 4.95
C GLY A 19 1.84 -20.09 4.50
N PHE A 20 2.69 -19.73 3.54
CA PHE A 20 3.79 -20.59 3.08
C PHE A 20 4.84 -20.84 4.17
N PHE A 21 5.16 -19.82 4.96
CA PHE A 21 6.05 -19.95 6.12
C PHE A 21 5.48 -20.92 7.16
N ILE A 22 4.20 -20.80 7.51
CA ILE A 22 3.54 -21.71 8.47
C ILE A 22 3.56 -23.15 7.95
N LEU A 23 3.27 -23.38 6.67
CA LEU A 23 3.35 -24.72 6.06
C LEU A 23 4.74 -25.35 6.20
N LEU A 24 5.81 -24.57 6.03
CA LEU A 24 7.18 -25.06 6.16
C LEU A 24 7.56 -25.36 7.62
N VAL A 25 7.12 -24.53 8.56
CA VAL A 25 7.31 -24.77 10.00
C VAL A 25 6.58 -26.04 10.44
N VAL A 26 5.33 -26.22 10.02
CA VAL A 26 4.53 -27.41 10.34
C VAL A 26 5.17 -28.67 9.75
N ARG A 27 5.64 -28.61 8.49
CA ARG A 27 6.39 -29.71 7.87
C ARG A 27 7.69 -30.04 8.62
N ARG A 28 8.43 -29.03 9.06
CA ARG A 28 9.67 -29.19 9.86
C ARG A 28 9.41 -29.92 11.18
N LEU A 29 8.30 -29.63 11.85
CA LEU A 29 7.94 -30.23 13.13
C LEU A 29 7.46 -31.68 13.00
N TRP A 30 6.76 -32.03 11.92
CA TRP A 30 6.16 -33.36 11.76
C TRP A 30 7.04 -34.38 11.04
N VAL A 31 7.80 -33.96 10.02
CA VAL A 31 8.59 -34.85 9.15
C VAL A 31 10.02 -35.04 9.69
N GLY A 32 10.46 -34.19 10.62
CA GLY A 32 11.81 -34.26 11.19
C GLY A 32 12.87 -33.62 10.27
N PRO A 33 14.14 -33.62 10.70
CA PRO A 33 15.24 -32.99 9.96
C PRO A 33 15.66 -33.84 8.76
N GLU A 34 14.89 -33.79 7.67
CA GLU A 34 15.20 -34.60 6.47
C GLU A 34 16.23 -33.98 5.52
N ALA A 35 16.71 -32.75 5.77
CA ALA A 35 17.65 -32.10 4.87
C ALA A 35 18.67 -31.25 5.62
N GLU A 36 19.93 -31.66 5.50
CA GLU A 36 21.18 -31.03 5.95
C GLU A 36 21.20 -29.51 5.72
N GLY A 37 20.65 -28.72 6.63
CA GLY A 37 20.71 -27.24 6.59
C GLY A 37 19.83 -26.54 5.55
N ILE A 38 19.29 -27.25 4.55
CA ILE A 38 18.42 -26.68 3.50
C ILE A 38 17.14 -26.08 4.09
N PHE A 39 16.57 -26.71 5.12
CA PHE A 39 15.38 -26.18 5.82
C PHE A 39 15.65 -24.88 6.57
N THR A 40 16.81 -24.76 7.23
CA THR A 40 17.23 -23.52 7.89
C THR A 40 17.52 -22.40 6.87
N LEU A 41 18.09 -22.74 5.71
CA LEU A 41 18.28 -21.83 4.59
C LEU A 41 16.95 -21.31 4.04
N PHE A 42 15.98 -22.18 3.81
CA PHE A 42 14.63 -21.77 3.40
C PHE A 42 13.93 -20.93 4.47
N ALA A 43 14.06 -21.28 5.76
CA ALA A 43 13.50 -20.48 6.84
C ALA A 43 14.05 -19.04 6.85
N LEU A 44 15.37 -18.87 6.71
CA LEU A 44 15.99 -17.55 6.55
C LEU A 44 15.56 -16.84 5.27
N LEU A 45 15.49 -17.57 4.15
CA LEU A 45 15.09 -17.02 2.84
C LEU A 45 13.66 -16.48 2.87
N PHE A 46 12.71 -17.23 3.45
CA PHE A 46 11.33 -16.78 3.60
C PHE A 46 11.20 -15.64 4.60
N PHE A 47 11.97 -15.66 5.69
CA PHE A 47 12.03 -14.54 6.63
C PHE A 47 12.49 -13.24 5.95
N PHE A 48 13.61 -13.29 5.21
CA PHE A 48 14.10 -12.14 4.45
C PHE A 48 13.15 -11.72 3.33
N THR A 49 12.54 -12.67 2.63
CA THR A 49 11.56 -12.40 1.57
C THR A 49 10.32 -11.71 2.14
N GLY A 50 9.84 -12.13 3.32
CA GLY A 50 8.76 -11.46 4.04
C GLY A 50 9.10 -10.01 4.38
N ILE A 51 10.31 -9.75 4.91
CA ILE A 51 10.79 -8.40 5.21
C ILE A 51 10.91 -7.54 3.94
N CYS A 52 11.45 -8.09 2.86
CA CYS A 52 11.55 -7.40 1.57
C CYS A 52 10.18 -7.04 1.00
N LEU A 53 9.20 -7.96 1.06
CA LEU A 53 7.82 -7.72 0.62
C LEU A 53 7.11 -6.67 1.47
N PHE A 54 7.32 -6.69 2.79
CA PHE A 54 6.82 -5.64 3.69
C PHE A 54 7.39 -4.26 3.33
N GLY A 55 8.70 -4.17 3.12
CA GLY A 55 9.37 -2.94 2.69
C GLY A 55 8.85 -2.42 1.35
N LEU A 56 8.65 -3.30 0.37
CA LEU A 56 8.05 -2.96 -0.92
C LEU A 56 6.61 -2.44 -0.80
N GLY A 57 5.83 -2.95 0.15
CA GLY A 57 4.49 -2.45 0.44
C GLY A 57 4.49 -0.98 0.90
N ILE A 58 5.36 -0.66 1.88
CA ILE A 58 5.54 0.72 2.37
C ILE A 58 6.04 1.64 1.24
N LEU A 59 7.02 1.17 0.47
CA LEU A 59 7.59 1.93 -0.64
C LEU A 59 6.52 2.24 -1.71
N GLY A 60 5.65 1.28 -2.03
CA GLY A 60 4.55 1.46 -2.97
C GLY A 60 3.55 2.53 -2.53
N GLU A 61 3.23 2.59 -1.23
CA GLU A 61 2.37 3.64 -0.69
C GLU A 61 3.03 5.02 -0.79
N TYR A 62 4.34 5.09 -0.52
CA TYR A 62 5.11 6.32 -0.59
C TYR A 62 5.24 6.84 -2.03
N VAL A 63 5.63 5.97 -2.97
CA VAL A 63 5.72 6.29 -4.40
C VAL A 63 4.37 6.70 -4.96
N GLY A 64 3.30 6.03 -4.56
CA GLY A 64 1.96 6.38 -5.02
C GLY A 64 1.46 7.72 -4.45
N ARG A 65 1.85 8.10 -3.23
CA ARG A 65 1.66 9.48 -2.73
C ARG A 65 2.41 10.49 -3.58
N ILE A 66 3.69 10.25 -3.85
CA ILE A 66 4.52 11.11 -4.72
C ILE A 66 3.89 11.26 -6.10
N PHE A 67 3.39 10.17 -6.69
CA PHE A 67 2.75 10.20 -8.00
C PHE A 67 1.48 11.07 -8.03
N ILE A 68 0.70 11.07 -6.95
CA ILE A 68 -0.48 11.92 -6.82
C ILE A 68 -0.06 13.39 -6.67
N GLU A 69 0.97 13.66 -5.86
CA GLU A 69 1.53 14.99 -5.64
C GLU A 69 2.07 15.61 -6.94
N VAL A 70 2.90 14.84 -7.67
CA VAL A 70 3.55 15.26 -8.92
C VAL A 70 2.54 15.45 -10.06
N ARG A 71 1.42 14.72 -10.06
CA ARG A 71 0.37 14.87 -11.09
C ARG A 71 -0.35 16.22 -11.05
N GLY A 72 -0.22 17.01 -9.97
CA GLY A 72 -0.72 18.39 -9.91
C GLY A 72 -2.19 18.56 -10.29
N ARG A 73 -3.05 17.55 -10.08
CA ARG A 73 -4.46 17.65 -10.47
C ARG A 73 -5.18 18.59 -9.50
N PRO A 74 -5.71 19.75 -9.96
CA PRO A 74 -6.48 20.63 -9.09
C PRO A 74 -7.65 19.84 -8.53
N ARG A 75 -7.77 19.80 -7.19
CA ARG A 75 -8.76 18.98 -6.49
C ARG A 75 -10.20 19.37 -6.82
N PHE A 76 -10.41 20.56 -7.38
CA PHE A 76 -11.73 21.11 -7.66
C PHE A 76 -11.65 21.99 -8.92
N LEU A 77 -12.60 21.82 -9.83
CA LEU A 77 -12.86 22.77 -10.92
C LEU A 77 -14.08 23.59 -10.48
N ILE A 78 -13.87 24.86 -10.12
CA ILE A 78 -14.97 25.75 -9.75
C ILE A 78 -15.73 26.07 -11.03
N ARG A 79 -16.96 25.57 -11.15
CA ARG A 79 -17.77 25.69 -12.37
C ARG A 79 -18.49 27.03 -12.47
N GLU A 80 -18.98 27.55 -11.35
CA GLU A 80 -19.54 28.89 -11.25
C GLU A 80 -19.35 29.45 -9.84
N VAL A 81 -19.08 30.76 -9.76
CA VAL A 81 -19.09 31.54 -8.51
C VAL A 81 -20.24 32.53 -8.63
N TRP A 82 -21.27 32.35 -7.83
CA TRP A 82 -22.37 33.31 -7.75
C TRP A 82 -21.95 34.47 -6.84
N ARG A 83 -21.43 35.54 -7.44
CA ARG A 83 -21.22 36.81 -6.75
C ARG A 83 -22.56 37.53 -6.68
N LYS A 84 -23.09 37.69 -5.45
CA LYS A 84 -24.25 38.54 -5.21
C LYS A 84 -23.76 39.99 -5.21
N ASP A 85 -23.97 40.69 -6.31
CA ASP A 85 -23.66 42.12 -6.41
C ASP A 85 -24.68 42.91 -5.59
N GLU A 86 -24.31 43.23 -4.36
CA GLU A 86 -25.05 44.15 -3.50
C GLU A 86 -24.63 45.58 -3.82
N LYS A 87 -25.12 46.10 -4.95
CA LYS A 87 -24.99 47.51 -5.31
C LYS A 87 -26.28 48.05 -5.93
N SER A 88 -27.21 48.49 -5.08
CA SER A 88 -28.16 49.58 -5.36
C SER A 88 -29.20 49.75 -4.24
N THR A 89 -28.76 50.15 -3.05
CA THR A 89 -29.64 50.83 -2.09
C THR A 89 -28.77 51.82 -1.33
N HIS A 90 -29.21 53.07 -1.27
CA HIS A 90 -28.51 54.26 -0.75
C HIS A 90 -27.72 55.08 -1.78
N ALA A 91 -28.37 55.45 -2.88
CA ALA A 91 -28.19 56.78 -3.43
C ALA A 91 -29.57 57.30 -3.84
N HIS A 92 -30.17 58.15 -3.00
CA HIS A 92 -31.10 59.21 -3.40
C HIS A 92 -31.33 60.14 -2.19
N PRO A 93 -31.63 61.42 -2.47
CA PRO A 93 -30.80 62.60 -2.19
C PRO A 93 -30.98 63.25 -0.82
#